data_AF-A0A099PBU8-F1
#
_entry.id   AF-A0A099PBU8-F1
#
_cell.length_a   1.000
_cell.length_b   1.000
_cell.length_c   1.000
_cell.angle_alpha   90.00
_cell.angle_beta   90.00
_cell.angle_gamma   90.00
#
_symmetry.space_group_name_H-M   'P 1'
#
loop_
_entity.id
_entity.type
_entity.pdbx_description
1 polymer ?
#
loop_
_entity_poly.entity_id
_entity_poly.type
_entity_poly.pdbx_seq_one_letter_code
_entity_poly.pdbx_strand_id
1 'polypeptide(L)'
;MSEQVDIDAIIKALSHPQRRQILAWLKEPERWFADQPSSLDNGVCAGMIDRKTGSSQSTTSAHLANLQRANLVTTQRIGQWIYYRRNEAVIDAFVHYISRSL
;
A
#
# COMPACT_ATOMS: atom_id res chain seq x y z
N MET A 1 18.04 -11.94 -10.96
CA MET A 1 16.97 -12.38 -10.05
C MET A 1 15.69 -11.70 -10.50
N SER A 2 14.88 -12.36 -11.30
CA SER A 2 13.51 -11.92 -11.58
C SER A 2 12.71 -12.13 -10.30
N GLU A 3 12.32 -11.05 -9.61
CA GLU A 3 11.34 -11.14 -8.53
C GLU A 3 10.04 -11.67 -9.14
N GLN A 4 9.76 -12.93 -8.89
CA GLN A 4 8.54 -13.57 -9.36
C GLN A 4 7.40 -13.00 -8.52
N VAL A 5 6.44 -12.36 -9.20
CA VAL A 5 5.25 -11.79 -8.55
C VAL A 5 4.47 -12.92 -7.89
N ASP A 6 4.31 -12.86 -6.57
CA ASP A 6 3.52 -13.84 -5.81
C ASP A 6 2.02 -13.51 -5.97
N ILE A 7 1.41 -14.16 -6.97
CA ILE A 7 0.01 -13.96 -7.35
C ILE A 7 -0.93 -14.30 -6.19
N ASP A 8 -0.68 -15.39 -5.47
CA ASP A 8 -1.53 -15.84 -4.37
C ASP A 8 -1.48 -14.87 -3.19
N ALA A 9 -0.29 -14.39 -2.82
CA ALA A 9 -0.13 -13.38 -1.79
C ALA A 9 -0.84 -12.08 -2.17
N ILE A 10 -0.75 -11.65 -3.43
CA ILE A 10 -1.43 -10.46 -3.93
C ILE A 10 -2.95 -10.63 -3.89
N ILE A 11 -3.50 -11.73 -4.42
CA ILE A 11 -4.95 -11.97 -4.40
C ILE A 11 -5.46 -12.05 -2.96
N LYS A 12 -4.74 -12.76 -2.09
CA LYS A 12 -5.06 -12.84 -0.65
C LYS A 12 -4.97 -11.47 0.03
N ALA A 13 -4.07 -10.59 -0.40
CA ALA A 13 -4.00 -9.20 0.08
C ALA A 13 -5.17 -8.35 -0.44
N LEU A 14 -5.51 -8.48 -1.72
CA LEU A 14 -6.57 -7.72 -2.37
C LEU A 14 -7.97 -8.17 -1.98
N SER A 15 -8.16 -9.37 -1.40
CA SER A 15 -9.48 -9.88 -0.99
C SER A 15 -10.18 -9.03 0.10
N HIS A 16 -9.44 -8.22 0.87
CA HIS A 16 -10.03 -7.38 1.92
C HIS A 16 -10.35 -5.96 1.44
N PRO A 17 -11.58 -5.46 1.63
CA PRO A 17 -12.01 -4.16 1.11
C PRO A 17 -11.16 -2.99 1.60
N GLN A 18 -10.81 -2.97 2.89
CA GLN A 18 -10.01 -1.89 3.46
C GLN A 18 -8.60 -1.82 2.88
N ARG A 19 -7.99 -2.98 2.52
CA ARG A 19 -6.67 -3.01 1.88
C ARG A 19 -6.74 -2.42 0.47
N ARG A 20 -7.81 -2.72 -0.28
CA ARG A 20 -8.06 -2.09 -1.59
C ARG A 20 -8.29 -0.58 -1.47
N GLN A 21 -9.00 -0.15 -0.43
CA GLN A 21 -9.24 1.26 -0.17
C GLN A 21 -7.95 2.03 0.15
N ILE A 22 -7.07 1.46 0.99
CA ILE A 22 -5.73 2.01 1.26
C ILE A 22 -4.95 2.16 -0.05
N LEU A 23 -4.91 1.13 -0.90
CA LEU A 23 -4.25 1.21 -2.21
C LEU A 23 -4.87 2.27 -3.13
N ALA A 24 -6.18 2.48 -3.09
CA ALA A 24 -6.84 3.53 -3.86
C ALA A 24 -6.42 4.92 -3.38
N TRP A 25 -6.33 5.14 -2.07
CA TRP A 25 -5.88 6.41 -1.53
C TRP A 25 -4.40 6.69 -1.82
N LEU A 26 -3.55 5.68 -1.70
CA LEU A 26 -2.12 5.80 -2.00
C LEU A 26 -1.82 6.02 -3.50
N LYS A 27 -2.82 5.88 -4.38
CA LYS A 27 -2.68 6.18 -5.83
C LYS A 27 -2.73 7.68 -6.10
N GLU A 28 -3.47 8.44 -5.30
CA GLU A 28 -3.61 9.90 -5.41
C GLU A 28 -3.33 10.53 -4.04
N PRO A 29 -2.11 10.37 -3.48
CA PRO A 29 -1.81 10.78 -2.12
C PRO A 29 -2.04 12.27 -1.89
N GLU A 30 -1.83 13.10 -2.90
CA GLU A 30 -2.07 14.56 -2.88
C GLU A 30 -3.55 14.90 -2.67
N ARG A 31 -4.46 14.04 -3.16
CA ARG A 31 -5.90 14.21 -2.99
C ARG A 31 -6.38 13.74 -1.62
N TRP A 32 -5.82 12.63 -1.12
CA TRP A 32 -6.35 11.94 0.06
C TRP A 32 -5.65 12.31 1.38
N PHE A 33 -4.40 12.79 1.29
CA PHE A 33 -3.52 13.10 2.42
C PHE A 33 -2.84 14.47 2.27
N ALA A 34 -3.51 15.42 1.61
CA ALA A 34 -3.03 16.81 1.44
C ALA A 34 -2.60 17.48 2.76
N ASP A 35 -3.27 17.14 3.87
CA ASP A 35 -3.00 17.68 5.20
C ASP A 35 -1.76 17.04 5.88
N GLN A 36 -1.02 16.17 5.21
CA GLN A 36 0.21 15.60 5.76
C GLN A 36 1.27 16.71 5.87
N PRO A 37 1.87 16.92 7.07
CA PRO A 37 2.87 17.98 7.25
C PRO A 37 4.20 17.77 6.49
N SER A 38 4.54 16.52 6.19
CA SER A 38 5.76 16.14 5.48
C SER A 38 5.49 15.90 3.99
N SER A 39 6.52 16.12 3.16
CA SER A 39 6.44 15.87 1.72
C SER A 39 5.90 14.47 1.42
N LEU A 40 4.95 14.41 0.48
CA LEU A 40 4.36 13.17 -0.03
C LEU A 40 5.30 12.41 -0.99
N ASP A 41 6.46 13.00 -1.36
CA ASP A 41 7.46 12.36 -2.23
C ASP A 41 7.93 11.00 -1.68
N ASN A 42 8.02 10.89 -0.36
CA ASN A 42 8.43 9.66 0.34
C ASN A 42 7.25 8.73 0.66
N GLY A 43 6.03 9.10 0.26
CA GLY A 43 4.77 8.42 0.55
C GLY A 43 4.02 8.99 1.73
N VAL A 44 3.11 8.18 2.27
CA VAL A 44 2.15 8.59 3.32
C VAL A 44 2.52 7.92 4.64
N CYS A 45 2.57 8.71 5.71
CA CYS A 45 2.88 8.21 7.06
C CYS A 45 1.79 7.26 7.56
N ALA A 46 2.18 6.17 8.24
CA ALA A 46 1.26 5.21 8.85
C ALA A 46 0.13 5.89 9.66
N GLY A 47 0.47 6.89 10.49
CA GLY A 47 -0.50 7.60 11.31
C GLY A 47 -1.52 8.44 10.53
N MET A 48 -1.21 8.85 9.29
CA MET A 48 -2.19 9.49 8.40
C MET A 48 -3.18 8.45 7.85
N ILE A 49 -2.68 7.27 7.49
CA ILE A 49 -3.51 6.16 7.02
C ILE A 49 -4.44 5.69 8.15
N ASP A 50 -3.91 5.50 9.36
CA ASP A 50 -4.67 5.10 10.56
C ASP A 50 -5.83 6.07 10.84
N ARG A 51 -5.58 7.38 10.75
CA ARG A 51 -6.63 8.39 10.91
C ARG A 51 -7.68 8.32 9.80
N LYS A 52 -7.26 8.04 8.56
CA LYS A 52 -8.16 7.96 7.39
C LYS A 52 -9.02 6.70 7.40
N THR A 53 -8.49 5.57 7.86
CA THR A 53 -9.20 4.29 7.94
C THR A 53 -10.27 4.27 9.03
N GLY A 54 -10.18 5.15 10.04
CA GLY A 54 -11.08 5.18 11.19
C GLY A 54 -11.02 3.90 12.04
N SER A 55 -10.01 3.06 11.84
CA SER A 55 -9.80 1.81 12.55
C SER A 55 -8.74 1.96 13.63
N SER A 56 -8.60 0.95 14.50
CA SER A 56 -7.50 0.97 15.48
C SER A 56 -6.14 0.94 14.78
N GLN A 57 -5.13 1.50 15.45
CA GLN A 57 -3.74 1.50 14.97
C GLN A 57 -3.23 0.07 14.68
N SER A 58 -3.58 -0.90 15.51
CA SER A 58 -3.16 -2.30 15.35
C SER A 58 -3.80 -2.95 14.11
N THR A 59 -5.07 -2.67 13.85
CA THR A 59 -5.77 -3.17 12.65
C THR A 59 -5.18 -2.56 11.37
N THR A 60 -4.98 -1.25 11.33
CA THR A 60 -4.40 -0.60 10.14
C THR A 60 -2.96 -1.04 9.91
N SER A 61 -2.16 -1.17 10.97
CA SER A 61 -0.80 -1.72 10.88
C SER A 61 -0.78 -3.15 10.34
N ALA A 62 -1.73 -4.00 10.75
CA ALA A 62 -1.88 -5.34 10.20
C ALA A 62 -2.22 -5.31 8.71
N HIS A 63 -3.10 -4.40 8.26
CA HIS A 63 -3.40 -4.23 6.83
C HIS A 63 -2.17 -3.79 6.03
N LEU A 64 -1.43 -2.80 6.52
CA LEU A 64 -0.21 -2.30 5.90
C LEU A 64 0.87 -3.39 5.84
N ALA A 65 1.05 -4.17 6.91
CA ALA A 65 1.99 -5.29 6.92
C ALA A 65 1.59 -6.40 5.91
N ASN A 66 0.29 -6.65 5.73
CA ASN A 66 -0.18 -7.59 4.70
C ASN A 66 0.07 -7.08 3.28
N LEU A 67 -0.19 -5.79 3.02
CA LEU A 67 0.11 -5.17 1.73
C LEU A 67 1.61 -5.19 1.42
N GLN A 68 2.45 -4.92 2.42
CA GLN A 68 3.90 -4.95 2.29
C GLN A 68 4.41 -6.37 2.02
N ARG A 69 3.90 -7.39 2.73
CA ARG A 69 4.27 -8.79 2.47
C ARG A 69 3.91 -9.26 1.06
N ALA A 70 2.82 -8.74 0.50
CA ALA A 70 2.43 -8.98 -0.88
C ALA A 70 3.17 -8.07 -1.89
N ASN A 71 4.14 -7.28 -1.44
CA ASN A 71 4.89 -6.30 -2.24
C ASN A 71 4.04 -5.25 -2.97
N LEU A 72 2.77 -5.05 -2.58
CA LEU A 72 1.88 -4.05 -3.18
C LEU A 72 2.20 -2.62 -2.71
N VAL A 73 2.91 -2.49 -1.60
CA VAL A 73 3.42 -1.21 -1.08
C VAL A 73 4.89 -1.33 -0.69
N THR A 74 5.63 -0.26 -0.90
CA THR A 74 6.99 -0.07 -0.38
C THR A 74 6.96 0.76 0.88
N THR A 75 7.90 0.51 1.79
CA THR A 75 8.05 1.28 3.03
C THR A 75 9.37 2.04 3.06
N GLN A 76 9.35 3.28 3.54
CA GLN A 76 10.55 4.06 3.81
C GLN A 76 10.51 4.59 5.24
N ARG A 77 11.59 4.38 6.00
CA ARG A 77 11.72 4.90 7.36
C ARG A 77 12.47 6.23 7.35
N ILE A 78 11.86 7.27 7.89
CA ILE A 78 12.47 8.60 8.03
C ILE A 78 12.32 9.02 9.50
N GLY A 79 13.44 9.03 10.22
CA GLY A 79 13.44 9.19 11.68
C GLY A 79 12.66 8.07 12.38
N GLN A 80 11.64 8.46 13.16
CA GLN A 80 10.77 7.54 13.88
C GLN A 80 9.53 7.08 13.08
N TRP A 81 9.32 7.63 11.88
CA TRP A 81 8.10 7.42 11.11
C TRP A 81 8.34 6.49 9.92
N ILE A 82 7.33 5.67 9.60
CA ILE A 82 7.32 4.79 8.43
C ILE A 82 6.31 5.36 7.44
N TYR A 83 6.77 5.53 6.21
CA TYR A 83 5.99 6.01 5.09
C TYR A 83 5.70 4.85 4.14
N TYR A 84 4.49 4.86 3.57
CA TYR A 84 4.00 3.85 2.65
C TYR A 84 3.69 4.48 1.30
N ARG A 85 4.11 3.79 0.23
CA ARG A 85 3.82 4.17 -1.16
C ARG A 85 3.42 2.92 -1.93
N ARG A 86 2.59 3.07 -2.97
CA ARG A 86 2.29 1.96 -3.89
C ARG A 86 3.55 1.51 -4.60
N ASN A 87 3.68 0.19 -4.74
CA ASN A 87 4.68 -0.40 -5.59
C ASN A 87 4.08 -0.60 -7.00
N GLU A 88 4.10 0.45 -7.82
CA GLU A 88 3.46 0.39 -9.15
C GLU A 88 4.10 -0.69 -10.02
N ALA A 89 5.40 -0.96 -9.90
CA ALA A 89 6.05 -2.03 -10.67
C ALA A 89 5.41 -3.41 -10.42
N VAL A 90 5.12 -3.73 -9.16
CA VAL A 90 4.47 -5.01 -8.79
C VAL A 90 2.98 -5.00 -9.15
N ILE A 91 2.30 -3.88 -8.96
CA ILE A 91 0.88 -3.74 -9.31
C ILE A 91 0.68 -3.90 -10.83
N ASP A 92 1.49 -3.22 -11.64
CA ASP A 92 1.43 -3.30 -13.09
C ASP A 92 1.77 -4.71 -13.59
N ALA A 93 2.80 -5.34 -13.03
CA ALA A 93 3.15 -6.72 -13.35
C ALA A 93 2.00 -7.69 -13.02
N PHE A 94 1.33 -7.50 -11.88
CA PHE A 94 0.14 -8.29 -11.51
C PHE A 94 -1.03 -8.06 -12.47
N VAL A 95 -1.35 -6.81 -12.80
CA VAL A 95 -2.43 -6.48 -13.75
C VAL A 95 -2.13 -7.09 -15.13
N HIS A 96 -0.88 -6.98 -15.60
CA HIS A 96 -0.45 -7.60 -16.84
C HIS A 96 -0.59 -9.12 -16.81
N TYR A 97 -0.18 -9.78 -15.72
CA TYR A 97 -0.35 -11.23 -15.56
C TYR A 97 -1.82 -11.65 -15.67
N ILE A 98 -2.71 -10.99 -14.90
CA ILE A 98 -4.15 -11.27 -14.91
C ILE A 98 -4.72 -11.06 -16.31
N SER A 99 -4.39 -9.96 -16.98
CA SER A 99 -4.91 -9.64 -18.33
C SER A 99 -4.49 -10.60 -19.44
N ARG A 100 -3.41 -11.37 -19.23
CA ARG A 100 -2.86 -12.29 -20.23
C ARG A 100 -3.10 -13.76 -19.94
N SER A 101 -3.32 -14.11 -18.67
CA SER A 101 -3.36 -15.51 -18.21
C SER A 101 -4.76 -15.96 -17.79
N LEU A 102 -5.69 -15.02 -17.63
CA LEU A 102 -7.11 -15.24 -17.30
C LEU A 102 -7.98 -14.52 -18.34
#